data_AF-A0A835VJE6-F1
#
_entry.id   AF-A0A835VJE6-F1
#
_cell.length_a   1.000
_cell.length_b   1.000
_cell.length_c   1.000
_cell.angle_alpha   90.00
_cell.angle_beta   90.00
_cell.angle_gamma   90.00
#
_symmetry.space_group_name_H-M   'P 1'
#
loop_
_entity.id
_entity.type
_entity.pdbx_description
1 polymer ?
#
loop_
_entity_poly.entity_id
_entity_poly.type
_entity_poly.pdbx_seq_one_letter_code
_entity_poly.pdbx_strand_id
1 'polypeptide(L)'
;MGSPGKSIQGLEDNSLAILDSSGVGDARDVHDDRLSFLEAVRAACLASVPPSPPTWKMYDAILHILLYGRSLELTMASYLLLTELDKHYPRVYWKLPNDSIPSSIANGELIVNKEAWSPFWFGSDKPYGEATGDSRDTKELYDSLKFSILLEEIAFNAKSGIKITEKMMLFQYLIYVLEADFLPLHASYKETLDWDLLRESMLCMLLASRKLNYKSVVRICMSLISTRCYHENNISDMVNDAKSISAELLDSCNVGLPFVYTEILRATCAVVQKLLVLIMELDVVRKEADSLGLVSRSDGFRFPIVDTILDELTYNKDQISLFLQARTFFCFVLYL
;
A
#
# COMPACT_ATOMS: atom_id res chain seq x y z
N MET A 1 -37.11 16.07 5.69
CA MET A 1 -35.99 15.87 4.74
C MET A 1 -34.72 16.32 5.43
N GLY A 2 -33.93 15.39 5.97
CA GLY A 2 -32.66 15.70 6.60
C GLY A 2 -31.60 16.00 5.54
N SER A 3 -30.78 17.02 5.77
CA SER A 3 -29.62 17.31 4.92
C SER A 3 -28.68 16.09 4.90
N PRO A 4 -28.22 15.61 3.74
CA PRO A 4 -27.27 14.49 3.65
C PRO A 4 -25.95 14.76 4.40
N GLY A 5 -25.59 16.03 4.63
CA GLY A 5 -24.44 16.40 5.46
C GLY A 5 -24.65 16.15 6.96
N LYS A 6 -25.90 16.18 7.46
CA LYS A 6 -26.19 15.92 8.89
C LYS A 6 -26.13 14.43 9.23
N SER A 7 -26.42 13.54 8.28
CA SER A 7 -26.32 12.10 8.50
C SER A 7 -24.87 11.60 8.51
N ILE A 8 -24.01 12.17 7.65
CA ILE A 8 -22.58 11.82 7.62
C ILE A 8 -21.87 12.34 8.87
N GLN A 9 -22.14 13.59 9.30
CA GLN A 9 -21.56 14.11 10.54
C GLN A 9 -22.02 13.31 11.77
N GLY A 10 -23.31 12.96 11.84
CA GLY A 10 -23.81 12.12 12.94
C GLY A 10 -23.18 10.73 12.95
N LEU A 11 -22.92 10.14 11.77
CA LEU A 11 -22.22 8.86 11.68
C LEU A 11 -20.75 8.98 12.14
N GLU A 12 -20.05 10.03 11.69
CA GLU A 12 -18.68 10.34 12.11
C GLU A 12 -18.61 10.49 13.64
N ASP A 13 -19.44 11.37 14.21
CA ASP A 13 -19.45 11.66 15.65
C ASP A 13 -19.76 10.40 16.46
N ASN A 14 -20.76 9.62 16.05
CA ASN A 14 -21.15 8.39 16.74
C ASN A 14 -20.05 7.32 16.67
N SER A 15 -19.38 7.17 15.52
CA SER A 15 -18.33 6.17 15.35
C SER A 15 -17.07 6.58 16.13
N LEU A 16 -16.64 7.83 16.00
CA LEU A 16 -15.46 8.34 16.70
C LEU A 16 -15.65 8.40 18.22
N ALA A 17 -16.88 8.59 18.71
CA ALA A 17 -17.18 8.53 20.14
C ALA A 17 -16.87 7.16 20.76
N ILE A 18 -16.88 6.07 19.99
CA ILE A 18 -16.46 4.73 20.48
C ILE A 18 -14.99 4.76 20.91
N LEU A 19 -14.16 5.59 20.27
CA LEU A 19 -12.74 5.72 20.60
C LEU A 19 -12.47 6.70 21.75
N ASP A 20 -13.45 7.51 22.15
CA ASP A 20 -13.32 8.47 23.25
C ASP A 20 -13.52 7.77 24.61
N SER A 21 -12.58 6.90 24.94
CA SER A 21 -12.50 6.27 26.26
C SER A 21 -11.94 7.30 27.26
N SER A 22 -12.76 8.26 27.67
CA SER A 22 -12.36 9.33 28.60
C SER A 22 -12.09 8.77 30.00
N GLY A 23 -10.86 8.29 30.22
CA GLY A 23 -10.26 8.03 31.52
C GLY A 23 -10.78 6.79 32.25
N VAL A 24 -9.92 5.77 32.35
CA VAL A 24 -10.06 4.52 33.15
C VAL A 24 -10.79 3.37 32.42
N GLY A 25 -10.21 2.89 31.31
CA GLY A 25 -10.48 1.55 30.77
C GLY A 25 -9.27 0.64 30.97
N ASP A 26 -9.49 -0.65 31.29
CA ASP A 26 -8.45 -1.67 31.22
C ASP A 26 -7.88 -1.73 29.77
N ALA A 27 -6.69 -2.27 29.57
CA ALA A 27 -6.11 -2.44 28.23
C ALA A 27 -7.00 -3.29 27.30
N ARG A 28 -7.91 -4.09 27.89
CA ARG A 28 -8.94 -4.86 27.17
C ARG A 28 -10.07 -3.98 26.65
N ASP A 29 -10.57 -3.06 27.47
CA ASP A 29 -11.66 -2.16 27.09
C ASP A 29 -11.26 -1.33 25.87
N VAL A 30 -10.03 -0.80 25.85
CA VAL A 30 -9.49 -0.04 24.70
C VAL A 30 -9.35 -0.92 23.44
N HIS A 31 -9.09 -2.22 23.60
CA HIS A 31 -8.98 -3.13 22.47
C HIS A 31 -10.36 -3.46 21.88
N ASP A 32 -11.33 -3.77 22.74
CA ASP A 32 -12.72 -4.05 22.37
C ASP A 32 -13.40 -2.82 21.74
N ASP A 33 -13.14 -1.61 22.27
CA ASP A 33 -13.63 -0.34 21.71
C ASP A 33 -13.10 -0.12 20.29
N ARG A 34 -11.81 -0.38 20.05
CA ARG A 34 -11.21 -0.26 18.71
C ARG A 34 -11.80 -1.27 17.74
N LEU A 35 -12.04 -2.51 18.16
CA LEU A 35 -12.73 -3.50 17.31
C LEU A 35 -14.16 -3.08 17.01
N SER A 36 -14.89 -2.61 18.01
CA SER A 36 -16.25 -2.11 17.88
C SER A 36 -16.33 -0.92 16.93
N PHE A 37 -15.35 -0.01 16.98
CA PHE A 37 -15.21 1.09 16.03
C PHE A 37 -15.02 0.58 14.59
N LEU A 38 -14.07 -0.35 14.36
CA LEU A 38 -13.81 -0.90 13.03
C LEU A 38 -15.06 -1.56 12.45
N GLU A 39 -15.80 -2.31 13.26
CA GLU A 39 -17.01 -2.99 12.82
C GLU A 39 -18.18 -2.01 12.60
N ALA A 40 -18.30 -0.96 13.42
CA ALA A 40 -19.27 0.10 13.20
C ALA A 40 -19.04 0.83 11.87
N VAL A 41 -17.78 1.14 11.54
CA VAL A 41 -17.42 1.75 10.25
C VAL A 41 -17.72 0.79 9.10
N ARG A 42 -17.35 -0.50 9.23
CA ARG A 42 -17.70 -1.53 8.22
C ARG A 42 -19.20 -1.58 7.98
N ALA A 43 -20.01 -1.70 9.04
CA ALA A 43 -21.45 -1.81 8.94
C ALA A 43 -22.07 -0.56 8.29
N ALA A 44 -21.61 0.63 8.67
CA ALA A 44 -22.14 1.88 8.15
C ALA A 44 -21.73 2.18 6.71
N CYS A 45 -20.49 1.87 6.33
CA CYS A 45 -19.94 2.28 5.04
C CYS A 45 -20.03 1.20 3.95
N LEU A 46 -20.17 -0.07 4.32
CA LEU A 46 -20.17 -1.20 3.38
C LEU A 46 -21.48 -1.98 3.38
N ALA A 47 -22.11 -2.16 4.55
CA ALA A 47 -23.33 -2.96 4.68
C ALA A 47 -24.64 -2.14 4.67
N SER A 48 -24.58 -0.82 4.85
CA SER A 48 -25.79 0.02 4.91
C SER A 48 -26.39 0.31 3.53
N VAL A 49 -27.68 0.67 3.50
CA VAL A 49 -28.41 0.97 2.27
C VAL A 49 -29.12 2.33 2.40
N PRO A 50 -28.74 3.38 1.65
CA PRO A 50 -27.56 3.43 0.77
C PRO A 50 -26.25 3.56 1.57
N PRO A 51 -25.16 2.95 1.09
CA PRO A 51 -23.86 3.03 1.75
C PRO A 51 -23.33 4.46 1.69
N SER A 52 -22.79 4.94 2.81
CA SER A 52 -22.19 6.27 2.91
C SER A 52 -20.67 6.15 2.98
N PRO A 53 -19.91 6.93 2.20
CA PRO A 53 -18.46 6.87 2.24
C PRO A 53 -17.94 7.27 3.64
N PRO A 54 -16.87 6.63 4.14
CA PRO A 54 -16.24 7.04 5.39
C PRO A 54 -15.67 8.46 5.25
N THR A 55 -15.70 9.21 6.35
CA THR A 55 -15.04 10.52 6.38
C THR A 55 -13.53 10.35 6.50
N TRP A 56 -12.79 11.41 6.18
CA TRP A 56 -11.33 11.40 6.28
C TRP A 56 -10.84 11.11 7.70
N LYS A 57 -11.58 11.52 8.75
CA LYS A 57 -11.26 11.23 10.15
C LYS A 57 -11.46 9.76 10.50
N MET A 58 -12.49 9.13 9.93
CA MET A 58 -12.71 7.69 10.10
C MET A 58 -11.56 6.90 9.45
N TYR A 59 -11.13 7.25 8.23
CA TYR A 59 -9.95 6.65 7.61
C TYR A 59 -8.68 6.85 8.44
N ASP A 60 -8.46 8.06 8.97
CA ASP A 60 -7.30 8.38 9.80
C ASP A 60 -7.28 7.55 11.09
N ALA A 61 -8.43 7.43 11.76
CA ALA A 61 -8.57 6.58 12.93
C ALA A 61 -8.31 5.09 12.64
N ILE A 62 -8.78 4.57 11.50
CA ILE A 62 -8.48 3.20 11.09
C ILE A 62 -6.98 3.03 10.82
N LEU A 63 -6.35 3.97 10.11
CA LEU A 63 -4.90 3.95 9.87
C LEU A 63 -4.11 4.02 11.18
N HIS A 64 -4.54 4.86 12.12
CA HIS A 64 -3.94 4.95 13.45
C HIS A 64 -4.05 3.63 14.21
N ILE A 65 -5.18 2.93 14.13
CA ILE A 65 -5.33 1.58 14.72
C ILE A 65 -4.41 0.57 14.01
N LEU A 66 -4.21 0.66 12.70
CA LEU A 66 -3.24 -0.18 11.98
C LEU A 66 -1.80 0.07 12.45
N LEU A 67 -1.44 1.34 12.71
CA LEU A 67 -0.10 1.76 13.12
C LEU A 67 0.22 1.46 14.59
N TYR A 68 -0.76 1.60 15.47
CA TYR A 68 -0.57 1.60 16.93
C TYR A 68 -1.51 0.63 17.67
N GLY A 69 -2.24 -0.20 16.94
CA GLY A 69 -3.01 -1.32 17.45
C GLY A 69 -2.06 -2.36 18.03
N ARG A 70 -2.05 -2.53 19.36
CA ARG A 70 -1.08 -3.37 20.08
C ARG A 70 -1.34 -4.88 19.94
N SER A 71 -2.05 -5.31 18.90
CA SER A 71 -2.49 -6.70 18.70
C SER A 71 -2.62 -7.01 17.22
N LEU A 72 -2.26 -8.24 16.83
CA LEU A 72 -2.41 -8.73 15.47
C LEU A 72 -3.86 -8.68 14.95
N GLU A 73 -4.84 -8.89 15.83
CA GLU A 73 -6.26 -8.84 15.47
C GLU A 73 -6.68 -7.44 14.99
N LEU A 74 -6.35 -6.39 15.76
CA LEU A 74 -6.57 -5.00 15.34
C LEU A 74 -5.84 -4.67 14.04
N THR A 75 -4.58 -5.11 13.89
CA THR A 75 -3.80 -4.92 12.66
C THR A 75 -4.53 -5.53 11.47
N MET A 76 -4.96 -6.79 11.59
CA MET A 76 -5.60 -7.53 10.51
C MET A 76 -6.97 -6.95 10.18
N ALA A 77 -7.78 -6.63 11.19
CA ALA A 77 -9.09 -6.01 11.01
C ALA A 77 -8.99 -4.64 10.33
N SER A 78 -8.03 -3.80 10.74
CA SER A 78 -7.81 -2.47 10.15
C SER A 78 -7.31 -2.57 8.71
N TYR A 79 -6.33 -3.45 8.44
CA TYR A 79 -5.81 -3.71 7.10
C TYR A 79 -6.91 -4.17 6.14
N LEU A 80 -7.72 -5.14 6.56
CA LEU A 80 -8.82 -5.67 5.74
C LEU A 80 -9.87 -4.59 5.48
N LEU A 81 -10.26 -3.83 6.51
CA LEU A 81 -11.24 -2.76 6.38
C LEU A 81 -10.76 -1.66 5.43
N LEU A 82 -9.53 -1.16 5.57
CA LEU A 82 -8.98 -0.15 4.66
C LEU A 82 -8.97 -0.64 3.21
N THR A 83 -8.54 -1.88 2.98
CA THR A 83 -8.52 -2.48 1.66
C THR A 83 -9.91 -2.62 1.07
N GLU A 84 -10.91 -2.99 1.87
CA GLU A 84 -12.31 -3.13 1.45
C GLU A 84 -12.93 -1.76 1.13
N LEU A 85 -12.69 -0.76 1.96
CA LEU A 85 -13.14 0.62 1.74
C LEU A 85 -12.57 1.20 0.44
N ASP A 86 -11.28 1.01 0.16
CA ASP A 86 -10.67 1.51 -1.08
C ASP A 86 -11.16 0.77 -2.34
N LYS A 87 -11.63 -0.48 -2.22
CA LYS A 87 -12.29 -1.18 -3.33
C LYS A 87 -13.68 -0.59 -3.61
N HIS A 88 -14.41 -0.25 -2.56
CA HIS A 88 -15.76 0.30 -2.67
C HIS A 88 -15.78 1.79 -3.04
N TYR A 89 -14.78 2.54 -2.58
CA TYR A 89 -14.63 3.98 -2.78
C TYR A 89 -13.27 4.33 -3.40
N PRO A 90 -12.96 3.81 -4.61
CA PRO A 90 -11.66 4.04 -5.23
C PRO A 90 -11.47 5.52 -5.57
N ARG A 91 -10.22 6.01 -5.39
CA ARG A 91 -9.84 7.36 -5.82
C ARG A 91 -10.00 7.55 -7.33
N VAL A 92 -9.65 6.53 -8.11
CA VAL A 92 -9.68 6.56 -9.56
C VAL A 92 -10.61 5.47 -10.08
N TYR A 93 -11.61 5.85 -10.88
CA TYR A 93 -12.59 4.91 -11.42
C TYR A 93 -13.13 5.36 -12.78
N TRP A 94 -13.65 4.38 -13.53
CA TRP A 94 -14.32 4.64 -14.80
C TRP A 94 -15.81 4.86 -14.58
N LYS A 95 -16.31 6.01 -15.04
CA LYS A 95 -17.76 6.28 -15.07
C LYS A 95 -18.32 5.82 -16.41
N LEU A 96 -19.23 4.85 -16.36
CA LEU A 96 -19.96 4.42 -17.54
C LEU A 96 -20.94 5.53 -17.97
N PRO A 97 -21.06 5.85 -19.27
CA PRO A 97 -22.07 6.79 -19.72
C PRO A 97 -23.47 6.27 -19.39
N ASN A 98 -24.33 7.15 -18.88
CA ASN A 98 -25.71 6.84 -18.52
C ASN A 98 -26.44 6.13 -19.68
N ASP A 99 -27.32 5.17 -19.36
CA ASP A 99 -28.12 4.27 -20.22
C ASP A 99 -29.02 4.94 -21.29
N SER A 100 -28.76 6.17 -21.70
CA SER A 100 -29.59 6.94 -22.63
C SER A 100 -29.15 6.89 -24.10
N ILE A 101 -28.02 6.26 -24.46
CA ILE A 101 -27.63 6.09 -25.86
C ILE A 101 -26.96 4.73 -26.09
N PRO A 102 -27.56 3.82 -26.88
CA PRO A 102 -26.87 2.62 -27.36
C PRO A 102 -25.99 3.02 -28.55
N SER A 103 -24.78 3.49 -28.28
CA SER A 103 -23.73 3.58 -29.29
C SER A 103 -22.60 2.61 -28.92
N SER A 104 -22.12 1.88 -29.92
CA SER A 104 -21.08 0.84 -29.79
C SER A 104 -19.68 1.40 -29.50
N ILE A 105 -19.57 2.63 -28.96
CA ILE A 105 -18.34 3.34 -28.62
C ILE A 105 -18.60 4.21 -27.37
N ALA A 106 -19.20 3.60 -26.35
CA ALA A 106 -19.37 4.23 -25.05
C ALA A 106 -18.05 4.15 -24.28
N ASN A 107 -17.07 4.99 -24.64
CA ASN A 107 -15.84 5.10 -23.86
C ASN A 107 -16.19 5.74 -22.51
N GLY A 108 -15.97 5.01 -21.42
CA GLY A 108 -16.14 5.53 -20.07
C GLY A 108 -15.23 6.73 -19.82
N GLU A 109 -15.65 7.64 -18.94
CA GLU A 109 -14.81 8.77 -18.52
C GLU A 109 -14.00 8.34 -17.28
N LEU A 110 -12.68 8.53 -17.29
CA LEU A 110 -11.85 8.30 -16.11
C LEU A 110 -12.02 9.46 -15.14
N ILE A 111 -12.48 9.17 -13.92
CA ILE A 111 -12.64 10.17 -12.87
C ILE A 111 -11.56 9.97 -11.82
N VAL A 112 -10.83 11.04 -11.53
CA VAL A 112 -9.88 11.12 -10.40
C VAL A 112 -10.49 12.01 -9.31
N ASN A 113 -10.92 11.41 -8.21
CA ASN A 113 -11.41 12.16 -7.06
C ASN A 113 -10.23 12.76 -6.28
N LYS A 114 -9.93 14.04 -6.52
CA LYS A 114 -8.84 14.76 -5.84
C LYS A 114 -9.10 14.99 -4.35
N GLU A 115 -10.35 14.88 -3.91
CA GLU A 115 -10.75 15.04 -2.50
C GLU A 115 -10.76 13.71 -1.73
N ALA A 116 -10.55 12.58 -2.42
CA ALA A 116 -10.49 11.28 -1.77
C ALA A 116 -9.36 11.24 -0.72
N TRP A 117 -9.62 10.57 0.40
CA TRP A 117 -8.58 10.32 1.39
C TRP A 117 -7.46 9.47 0.78
N SER A 118 -6.23 9.66 1.27
CA SER A 118 -5.06 8.88 0.89
C SER A 118 -4.17 8.72 2.11
N PRO A 119 -3.52 7.55 2.29
CA PRO A 119 -2.50 7.36 3.33
C PRO A 119 -1.20 8.09 2.99
N PHE A 120 -1.07 8.66 1.79
CA PHE A 120 0.12 9.38 1.37
C PHE A 120 -0.03 10.90 1.49
N TRP A 121 1.08 11.55 1.83
CA TRP A 121 1.21 13.00 1.80
C TRP A 121 2.35 13.40 0.87
N PHE A 122 1.98 13.94 -0.30
CA PHE A 122 2.92 14.48 -1.29
C PHE A 122 2.98 16.00 -1.28
N GLY A 123 2.68 16.61 -0.13
CA GLY A 123 2.41 18.05 0.07
C GLY A 123 3.00 18.99 -0.98
N SER A 124 2.16 19.86 -1.53
CA SER A 124 2.65 21.04 -2.24
C SER A 124 3.30 21.94 -1.19
N ASP A 125 4.61 22.15 -1.26
CA ASP A 125 5.31 23.22 -0.54
C ASP A 125 4.73 24.58 -1.00
N LYS A 126 3.62 25.02 -0.42
CA LYS A 126 3.23 26.43 -0.42
C LYS A 126 3.58 27.01 0.93
N PRO A 127 4.54 27.94 1.01
CA PRO A 127 4.77 28.71 2.21
C PRO A 127 3.64 29.76 2.34
N TYR A 128 3.02 29.80 3.53
CA TYR A 128 2.15 30.87 4.06
C TYR A 128 0.76 31.09 3.45
N GLY A 129 -0.23 31.16 4.36
CA GLY A 129 -1.46 31.94 4.18
C GLY A 129 -2.73 31.19 4.57
N GLU A 130 -3.28 31.52 5.75
CA GLU A 130 -4.63 31.20 6.22
C GLU A 130 -4.90 29.75 6.65
N ALA A 131 -4.48 29.47 7.89
CA ALA A 131 -5.11 28.48 8.73
C ALA A 131 -6.58 28.86 8.95
N THR A 132 -7.46 28.31 8.11
CA THR A 132 -8.84 28.04 8.50
C THR A 132 -8.83 26.71 9.27
N GLY A 133 -9.36 26.75 10.49
CA GLY A 133 -9.17 25.72 11.50
C GLY A 133 -9.85 24.40 11.18
N ASP A 134 -9.15 23.52 10.47
CA ASP A 134 -9.12 22.07 10.69
C ASP A 134 -7.88 21.54 9.95
N SER A 135 -6.69 21.91 10.45
CA SER A 135 -5.44 21.45 9.84
C SER A 135 -5.31 19.95 10.11
N ARG A 136 -5.65 19.12 9.11
CA ARG A 136 -5.40 17.67 9.07
C ARG A 136 -4.05 17.40 9.71
N ASP A 137 -4.00 16.65 10.81
CA ASP A 137 -2.74 16.38 11.50
C ASP A 137 -1.93 15.42 10.62
N THR A 138 -1.14 15.96 9.68
CA THR A 138 -0.41 15.20 8.64
C THR A 138 0.72 14.33 9.21
N LYS A 139 0.82 14.21 10.54
CA LYS A 139 1.87 13.47 11.23
C LYS A 139 1.80 11.97 10.94
N GLU A 140 0.64 11.44 10.61
CA GLU A 140 0.43 9.99 10.45
C GLU A 140 0.50 9.53 9.00
N LEU A 141 0.33 10.45 8.05
CA LEU A 141 0.43 10.17 6.61
C LEU A 141 1.87 9.89 6.17
N TYR A 142 2.00 9.07 5.14
CA TYR A 142 3.27 8.61 4.57
C TYR A 142 3.77 9.57 3.49
N ASP A 143 4.93 10.19 3.75
CA ASP A 143 5.74 10.80 2.69
C ASP A 143 6.79 9.80 2.18
N SER A 144 7.55 10.21 1.16
CA SER A 144 8.55 9.33 0.56
C SER A 144 9.66 8.90 1.52
N LEU A 145 9.97 9.70 2.54
CA LEU A 145 10.98 9.35 3.55
C LEU A 145 10.43 8.29 4.53
N LYS A 146 9.21 8.47 5.04
CA LYS A 146 8.56 7.47 5.88
C LYS A 146 8.37 6.14 5.14
N PHE A 147 8.07 6.21 3.85
CA PHE A 147 8.00 5.02 3.00
C PHE A 147 9.34 4.27 2.93
N SER A 148 10.45 4.97 2.68
CA SER A 148 11.77 4.32 2.65
C SER A 148 12.18 3.75 4.02
N ILE A 149 11.87 4.47 5.10
CA ILE A 149 12.12 4.00 6.47
C ILE A 149 11.32 2.73 6.76
N LEU A 150 10.02 2.68 6.41
CA LEU A 150 9.20 1.48 6.59
C LEU A 150 9.80 0.27 5.89
N LEU A 151 10.28 0.44 4.65
CA LEU A 151 10.90 -0.63 3.89
C LEU A 151 12.21 -1.11 4.53
N GLU A 152 13.06 -0.19 5.01
CA GLU A 152 14.28 -0.52 5.77
C GLU A 152 13.94 -1.29 7.05
N GLU A 153 12.93 -0.83 7.78
CA GLU A 153 12.48 -1.49 9.01
C GLU A 153 11.96 -2.91 8.75
N ILE A 154 11.34 -3.17 7.60
CA ILE A 154 10.90 -4.52 7.21
C ILE A 154 12.10 -5.41 6.88
N ALA A 155 13.10 -4.88 6.18
CA ALA A 155 14.24 -5.65 5.71
C ALA A 155 15.27 -5.97 6.80
N PHE A 156 15.53 -5.05 7.72
CA PHE A 156 16.65 -5.16 8.65
C PHE A 156 16.24 -5.50 10.09
N ASN A 157 14.95 -5.38 10.47
CA ASN A 157 14.51 -5.82 11.80
C ASN A 157 14.26 -7.32 11.83
N ALA A 158 15.33 -8.07 12.11
CA ALA A 158 15.39 -9.54 12.11
C ALA A 158 14.60 -10.27 13.22
N LYS A 159 13.73 -9.58 13.98
CA LYS A 159 12.95 -10.22 15.06
C LYS A 159 11.53 -10.48 14.59
N SER A 160 11.21 -11.77 14.39
CA SER A 160 9.82 -12.22 14.21
C SER A 160 8.99 -11.77 15.41
N GLY A 161 7.88 -11.09 15.13
CA GLY A 161 7.06 -10.48 16.16
C GLY A 161 5.87 -9.74 15.58
N ILE A 162 4.93 -9.39 16.44
CA ILE A 162 3.70 -8.69 16.03
C ILE A 162 4.04 -7.35 15.35
N LYS A 163 5.05 -6.62 15.85
CA LYS A 163 5.49 -5.33 15.29
C LYS A 163 6.02 -5.38 13.85
N ILE A 164 6.78 -6.42 13.50
CA ILE A 164 7.27 -6.56 12.11
C ILE A 164 6.12 -6.96 11.19
N THR A 165 5.18 -7.75 11.72
CA THR A 165 3.96 -8.17 11.02
C THR A 165 3.05 -6.98 10.71
N GLU A 166 2.84 -6.09 11.69
CA GLU A 166 2.15 -4.81 11.53
C GLU A 166 2.73 -3.98 10.39
N LYS A 167 4.05 -3.80 10.38
CA LYS A 167 4.76 -3.05 9.34
C LYS A 167 4.63 -3.68 7.96
N MET A 168 4.72 -5.01 7.88
CA MET A 168 4.52 -5.76 6.65
C MET A 168 3.11 -5.55 6.09
N MET A 169 2.06 -5.66 6.92
CA MET A 169 0.66 -5.46 6.49
C MET A 169 0.40 -4.00 6.08
N LEU A 170 0.97 -3.04 6.80
CA LEU A 170 0.93 -1.64 6.41
C LEU A 170 1.59 -1.41 5.05
N PHE A 171 2.79 -1.94 4.83
CA PHE A 171 3.47 -1.85 3.55
C PHE A 171 2.62 -2.48 2.44
N GLN A 172 2.01 -3.65 2.69
CA GLN A 172 1.10 -4.30 1.75
C GLN A 172 -0.06 -3.37 1.35
N TYR A 173 -0.69 -2.71 2.33
CA TYR A 173 -1.76 -1.75 2.08
C TYR A 173 -1.28 -0.53 1.29
N LEU A 174 -0.13 0.04 1.64
CA LEU A 174 0.43 1.19 0.90
C LEU A 174 0.67 0.86 -0.57
N ILE A 175 1.21 -0.32 -0.89
CA ILE A 175 1.40 -0.73 -2.30
C ILE A 175 0.07 -0.99 -3.00
N TYR A 176 -0.92 -1.55 -2.29
CA TYR A 176 -2.27 -1.70 -2.84
C TYR A 176 -2.86 -0.34 -3.27
N VAL A 177 -2.71 0.71 -2.45
CA VAL A 177 -3.16 2.06 -2.81
C VAL A 177 -2.40 2.62 -4.01
N LEU A 178 -1.08 2.45 -4.08
CA LEU A 178 -0.29 2.87 -5.24
C LEU A 178 -0.73 2.17 -6.53
N GLU A 179 -1.02 0.87 -6.46
CA GLU A 179 -1.49 0.07 -7.58
C GLU A 179 -2.88 0.50 -8.05
N ALA A 180 -3.84 0.62 -7.12
CA ALA A 180 -5.22 1.00 -7.40
C ALA A 180 -5.33 2.40 -8.01
N ASP A 181 -4.38 3.29 -7.67
CA ASP A 181 -4.24 4.60 -8.28
C ASP A 181 -3.58 4.55 -9.67
N PHE A 182 -2.44 3.87 -9.77
CA PHE A 182 -1.62 3.88 -10.97
C PHE A 182 -2.23 3.12 -12.16
N LEU A 183 -2.80 1.93 -11.93
CA LEU A 183 -3.23 1.06 -13.04
C LEU A 183 -4.34 1.68 -13.90
N PRO A 184 -5.40 2.30 -13.35
CA PRO A 184 -6.42 2.95 -14.18
C PRO A 184 -5.86 4.16 -14.95
N LEU A 185 -4.97 4.95 -14.33
CA LEU A 185 -4.31 6.09 -14.98
C LEU A 185 -3.40 5.61 -16.13
N HIS A 186 -2.67 4.53 -15.91
CA HIS A 186 -1.83 3.91 -16.93
C HIS A 186 -2.66 3.36 -18.09
N ALA A 187 -3.79 2.71 -17.81
CA ALA A 187 -4.72 2.24 -18.84
C ALA A 187 -5.26 3.42 -19.67
N SER A 188 -5.68 4.50 -19.01
CA SER A 188 -6.11 5.72 -19.70
C SER A 188 -5.01 6.34 -20.54
N TYR A 189 -3.77 6.38 -20.05
CA TYR A 189 -2.63 6.92 -20.82
C TYR A 189 -2.44 6.18 -22.15
N LYS A 190 -2.59 4.84 -22.18
CA LYS A 190 -2.48 4.07 -23.42
C LYS A 190 -3.53 4.46 -24.47
N GLU A 191 -4.65 5.02 -24.04
CA GLU A 191 -5.74 5.44 -24.92
C GLU A 191 -5.66 6.92 -25.28
N THR A 192 -5.29 7.78 -24.33
CA THR A 192 -5.38 9.24 -24.46
C THR A 192 -4.04 9.94 -24.65
N LEU A 193 -2.93 9.27 -24.33
CA LEU A 193 -1.58 9.84 -24.22
C LEU A 193 -1.48 11.01 -23.21
N ASP A 194 -2.39 11.08 -22.24
CA ASP A 194 -2.40 12.12 -21.21
C ASP A 194 -1.32 11.85 -20.14
N TRP A 195 -0.10 12.29 -20.44
CA TRP A 195 1.05 12.16 -19.53
C TRP A 195 0.86 12.96 -18.24
N ASP A 196 0.23 14.13 -18.31
CA ASP A 196 0.04 14.99 -17.13
C ASP A 196 -0.81 14.29 -16.07
N LEU A 197 -1.86 13.60 -16.50
CA LEU A 197 -2.72 12.80 -15.62
C LEU A 197 -1.97 11.62 -15.00
N LEU A 198 -1.17 10.88 -15.78
CA LEU A 198 -0.36 9.76 -15.26
C LEU A 198 0.75 10.23 -14.32
N ARG A 199 1.35 11.39 -14.60
CA ARG A 199 2.36 12.01 -13.74
C ARG A 199 1.81 12.36 -12.36
N GLU A 200 0.53 12.73 -12.27
CA GLU A 200 -0.17 12.96 -11.00
C GLU A 200 -0.52 11.66 -10.23
N SER A 201 -0.14 10.48 -10.74
CA SER A 201 -0.27 9.23 -9.98
C SER A 201 0.61 9.24 -8.72
N MET A 202 0.12 8.60 -7.66
CA MET A 202 0.84 8.51 -6.38
C MET A 202 2.19 7.80 -6.54
N LEU A 203 2.27 6.80 -7.43
CA LEU A 203 3.53 6.13 -7.74
C LEU A 203 4.56 7.10 -8.35
N CYS A 204 4.15 7.90 -9.33
CA CYS A 204 5.04 8.88 -9.95
C CYS A 204 5.49 9.95 -8.94
N MET A 205 4.56 10.49 -8.13
CA MET A 205 4.89 11.47 -7.08
C MET A 205 5.83 10.89 -6.02
N LEU A 206 5.63 9.63 -5.60
CA LEU A 206 6.49 8.95 -4.63
C LEU A 206 7.94 8.85 -5.13
N LEU A 207 8.11 8.45 -6.39
CA LEU A 207 9.42 8.20 -7.01
C LEU A 207 10.12 9.48 -7.47
N ALA A 208 9.37 10.53 -7.82
CA ALA A 208 9.93 11.83 -8.19
C ALA A 208 10.44 12.65 -6.98
N SER A 209 10.08 12.23 -5.77
CA SER A 209 10.47 12.91 -4.53
C SER A 209 11.98 12.83 -4.27
N ARG A 210 12.60 13.98 -4.02
CA ARG A 210 14.02 14.09 -3.63
C ARG A 210 14.30 13.50 -2.25
N LYS A 211 13.28 13.30 -1.43
CA LYS A 211 13.42 12.68 -0.10
C LYS A 211 13.57 11.16 -0.19
N LEU A 212 13.25 10.55 -1.34
CA LEU A 212 13.38 9.12 -1.56
C LEU A 212 14.79 8.79 -2.06
N ASN A 213 15.54 7.98 -1.31
CA ASN A 213 16.76 7.38 -1.83
C ASN A 213 16.40 6.17 -2.72
N TYR A 214 16.09 6.45 -3.99
CA TYR A 214 15.61 5.45 -4.95
C TYR A 214 16.54 4.23 -5.08
N LYS A 215 17.86 4.46 -5.18
CA LYS A 215 18.84 3.38 -5.27
C LYS A 215 18.82 2.48 -4.02
N SER A 216 18.70 3.09 -2.84
CA SER A 216 18.56 2.34 -1.58
C SER A 216 17.28 1.51 -1.58
N VAL A 217 16.14 2.10 -1.98
CA VAL A 217 14.85 1.39 -2.06
C VAL A 217 14.94 0.16 -2.97
N VAL A 218 15.50 0.31 -4.18
CA VAL A 218 15.67 -0.83 -5.11
C VAL A 218 16.55 -1.92 -4.48
N ARG A 219 17.68 -1.55 -3.87
CA ARG A 219 18.56 -2.50 -3.17
C ARG A 219 17.84 -3.25 -2.05
N ILE A 220 17.05 -2.55 -1.24
CA ILE A 220 16.31 -3.17 -0.13
C ILE A 220 15.25 -4.13 -0.65
N CYS A 221 14.51 -3.74 -1.70
CA CYS A 221 13.55 -4.62 -2.36
C CYS A 221 14.22 -5.91 -2.89
N MET A 222 15.38 -5.78 -3.52
CA MET A 222 16.19 -6.92 -4.00
C MET A 222 16.61 -7.85 -2.85
N SER A 223 17.03 -7.28 -1.71
CA SER A 223 17.36 -8.03 -0.50
C SER A 223 16.16 -8.83 0.02
N LEU A 224 15.00 -8.18 0.15
CA LEU A 224 13.76 -8.82 0.64
C LEU A 224 13.31 -10.00 -0.25
N ILE A 225 13.40 -9.85 -1.56
CA ILE A 225 13.05 -10.92 -2.50
C ILE A 225 14.07 -12.07 -2.41
N SER A 226 15.35 -11.75 -2.24
CA SER A 226 16.42 -12.73 -2.06
C SER A 226 16.23 -13.54 -0.77
N THR A 227 15.84 -12.90 0.34
CA THR A 227 15.53 -13.56 1.62
C THR A 227 14.40 -14.58 1.47
N ARG A 228 13.35 -14.27 0.69
CA ARG A 228 12.28 -15.23 0.38
C ARG A 228 12.81 -16.46 -0.36
N CYS A 229 13.66 -16.27 -1.37
CA CYS A 229 14.21 -17.38 -2.15
C CYS A 229 15.04 -18.32 -1.27
N TYR A 230 15.82 -17.77 -0.33
CA TYR A 230 16.53 -18.58 0.66
C TYR A 230 15.59 -19.42 1.54
N HIS A 231 14.48 -18.84 2.01
CA HIS A 231 13.53 -19.56 2.85
C HIS A 231 12.75 -20.64 2.09
N GLU A 232 12.32 -20.37 0.84
CA GLU A 232 11.63 -21.37 0.01
C GLU A 232 12.53 -22.59 -0.29
N ASN A 233 13.83 -22.36 -0.56
CA ASN A 233 14.80 -23.44 -0.78
C ASN A 233 15.03 -24.28 0.50
N ASN A 234 15.18 -23.63 1.67
CA ASN A 234 15.40 -24.36 2.93
C ASN A 234 14.17 -25.12 3.43
N ILE A 235 12.95 -24.62 3.19
CA ILE A 235 11.71 -25.33 3.54
C ILE A 235 11.53 -26.57 2.63
N SER A 236 11.84 -26.44 1.34
CA SER A 236 11.88 -27.57 0.40
C SER A 236 12.82 -28.68 0.90
N ASP A 237 13.99 -28.31 1.42
CA ASP A 237 14.97 -29.28 1.93
C ASP A 237 14.56 -29.88 3.29
N MET A 238 13.96 -29.09 4.20
CA MET A 238 13.46 -29.61 5.48
C MET A 238 12.27 -30.57 5.33
N VAL A 239 11.41 -30.38 4.32
CA VAL A 239 10.29 -31.30 4.05
C VAL A 239 10.79 -32.66 3.54
N ASN A 240 11.96 -32.71 2.91
CA ASN A 240 12.61 -33.96 2.53
C ASN A 240 13.27 -34.68 3.73
N ASP A 241 13.67 -33.93 4.77
CA ASP A 241 14.29 -34.45 6.01
C ASP A 241 13.29 -34.72 7.16
N ALA A 242 11.99 -34.47 6.94
CA ALA A 242 10.90 -34.64 7.92
C ALA A 242 10.60 -36.11 8.32
N LYS A 243 11.56 -37.03 8.20
CA LYS A 243 11.50 -38.37 8.79
C LYS A 243 12.13 -38.47 10.19
N SER A 244 12.70 -37.39 10.75
CA SER A 244 13.45 -37.46 12.02
C SER A 244 13.16 -36.37 13.05
N ILE A 245 12.04 -35.64 12.99
CA ILE A 245 11.77 -34.63 14.01
C ILE A 245 11.24 -35.29 15.29
N SER A 246 12.12 -35.40 16.28
CA SER A 246 11.88 -35.78 17.68
C SER A 246 10.74 -34.97 18.31
N ALA A 247 9.95 -35.65 19.13
CA ALA A 247 8.73 -35.19 19.80
C ALA A 247 8.94 -34.09 20.88
N GLU A 248 10.08 -33.41 20.93
CA GLU A 248 10.43 -32.46 22.00
C GLU A 248 10.17 -30.98 21.69
N LEU A 249 9.69 -30.61 20.50
CA LEU A 249 9.37 -29.21 20.14
C LEU A 249 7.90 -28.81 20.36
N LEU A 250 7.09 -29.68 20.95
CA LEU A 250 5.62 -29.57 20.96
C LEU A 250 5.04 -29.09 22.30
N ASP A 251 5.77 -28.24 23.04
CA ASP A 251 5.28 -27.64 24.28
C ASP A 251 5.44 -26.11 24.31
N SER A 252 4.62 -25.43 23.51
CA SER A 252 4.02 -24.14 23.84
C SER A 252 2.99 -23.79 22.76
N CYS A 253 1.88 -23.15 23.14
CA CYS A 253 0.76 -22.73 22.26
C CYS A 253 1.12 -21.70 21.16
N ASN A 254 2.37 -21.65 20.69
CA ASN A 254 2.91 -20.69 19.73
C ASN A 254 3.10 -21.25 18.32
N VAL A 255 2.66 -22.48 18.01
CA VAL A 255 2.89 -23.11 16.69
C VAL A 255 2.26 -22.30 15.53
N GLY A 256 1.20 -21.51 15.78
CA GLY A 256 0.54 -20.68 14.76
C GLY A 256 1.26 -19.37 14.41
N LEU A 257 2.03 -18.77 15.32
CA LEU A 257 2.65 -17.46 15.11
C LEU A 257 3.79 -17.49 14.05
N PRO A 258 4.67 -18.50 14.02
CA PRO A 258 5.65 -18.68 12.96
C PRO A 258 5.00 -18.88 11.58
N PHE A 259 3.89 -19.63 11.52
CA PHE A 259 3.18 -19.89 10.27
C PHE A 259 2.56 -18.62 9.68
N VAL A 260 1.83 -17.86 10.51
CA VAL A 260 1.23 -16.58 10.11
C VAL A 260 2.30 -15.58 9.68
N TYR A 261 3.43 -15.52 10.40
CA TYR A 261 4.57 -14.68 10.01
C TYR A 261 5.15 -15.07 8.65
N THR A 262 5.35 -16.38 8.38
CA THR A 262 5.85 -16.83 7.07
C THR A 262 4.88 -16.50 5.93
N GLU A 263 3.57 -16.64 6.16
CA GLU A 263 2.55 -16.25 5.17
C GLU A 263 2.60 -14.75 4.86
N ILE A 264 2.66 -13.92 5.89
CA ILE A 264 2.71 -12.46 5.75
C ILE A 264 4.03 -12.02 5.11
N LEU A 265 5.16 -12.66 5.44
CA LEU A 265 6.44 -12.42 4.77
C LEU A 265 6.34 -12.76 3.28
N ARG A 266 5.75 -13.91 2.92
CA ARG A 266 5.58 -14.31 1.52
C ARG A 266 4.70 -13.32 0.76
N ALA A 267 3.58 -12.91 1.35
CA ALA A 267 2.70 -11.88 0.79
C ALA A 267 3.44 -10.55 0.62
N THR A 268 4.24 -10.14 1.61
CA THR A 268 5.06 -8.92 1.55
C THR A 268 6.05 -8.99 0.39
N CYS A 269 6.78 -10.09 0.23
CA CYS A 269 7.71 -10.26 -0.88
C CYS A 269 7.01 -10.25 -2.25
N ALA A 270 5.81 -10.81 -2.35
CA ALA A 270 4.99 -10.71 -3.57
C ALA A 270 4.57 -9.26 -3.85
N VAL A 271 4.25 -8.50 -2.82
CA VAL A 271 3.96 -7.07 -2.93
C VAL A 271 5.20 -6.25 -3.31
N VAL A 272 6.39 -6.57 -2.78
CA VAL A 272 7.65 -5.95 -3.20
C VAL A 272 7.90 -6.22 -4.69
N GLN A 273 7.71 -7.46 -5.15
CA GLN A 273 7.81 -7.79 -6.58
C GLN A 273 6.85 -6.93 -7.42
N LYS A 274 5.60 -6.79 -6.95
CA LYS A 274 4.60 -5.97 -7.61
C LYS A 274 5.02 -4.49 -7.68
N LEU A 275 5.54 -3.91 -6.60
CA LEU A 275 6.08 -2.54 -6.61
C LEU A 275 7.15 -2.38 -7.70
N LEU A 276 8.09 -3.32 -7.81
CA LEU A 276 9.16 -3.24 -8.82
C LEU A 276 8.59 -3.31 -10.24
N VAL A 277 7.58 -4.16 -10.47
CA VAL A 277 6.85 -4.22 -11.76
C VAL A 277 6.16 -2.89 -12.07
N LEU A 278 5.45 -2.29 -11.11
CA LEU A 278 4.80 -0.99 -11.32
C LEU A 278 5.82 0.11 -11.67
N ILE A 279 6.99 0.10 -11.05
CA ILE A 279 8.08 1.04 -11.38
C ILE A 279 8.62 0.79 -12.80
N MET A 280 8.78 -0.48 -13.20
CA MET A 280 9.19 -0.86 -14.55
C MET A 280 8.18 -0.39 -15.60
N GLU A 281 6.89 -0.62 -15.39
CA GLU A 281 5.83 -0.17 -16.29
C GLU A 281 5.85 1.36 -16.42
N LEU A 282 6.01 2.08 -15.30
CA LEU A 282 6.19 3.53 -15.32
C LEU A 282 7.45 3.95 -16.11
N ASP A 283 8.56 3.22 -16.03
CA ASP A 283 9.76 3.49 -16.83
C ASP A 283 9.53 3.33 -18.33
N VAL A 284 8.82 2.27 -18.73
CA VAL A 284 8.46 2.02 -20.14
C VAL A 284 7.59 3.14 -20.67
N VAL A 285 6.50 3.46 -19.96
CA VAL A 285 5.55 4.50 -20.36
C VAL A 285 6.20 5.87 -20.40
N ARG A 286 7.05 6.19 -19.42
CA ARG A 286 7.79 7.44 -19.39
C ARG A 286 8.72 7.57 -20.59
N LYS A 287 9.40 6.49 -20.98
CA LYS A 287 10.27 6.49 -22.17
C LYS A 287 9.48 6.70 -23.46
N GLU A 288 8.29 6.09 -23.55
CA GLU A 288 7.37 6.33 -24.67
C GLU A 288 6.92 7.80 -24.70
N ALA A 289 6.46 8.33 -23.58
CA ALA A 289 6.06 9.73 -23.44
C ALA A 289 7.19 10.70 -23.83
N ASP A 290 8.43 10.42 -23.43
CA ASP A 290 9.62 11.22 -23.77
C ASP A 290 9.91 11.17 -25.28
N SER A 291 9.77 10.00 -25.90
CA SER A 291 9.93 9.85 -27.35
C SER A 291 8.90 10.64 -28.17
N LEU A 292 7.73 10.89 -27.57
CA LEU A 292 6.65 11.70 -28.13
C LEU A 292 6.75 13.19 -27.73
N GLY A 293 7.74 13.57 -26.91
CA GLY A 293 7.92 14.95 -26.44
C GLY A 293 6.89 15.41 -25.41
N LEU A 294 6.22 14.48 -24.72
CA LEU A 294 5.20 14.77 -23.69
C LEU A 294 5.81 15.01 -22.30
N VAL A 295 7.05 14.55 -22.09
CA VAL A 295 7.78 14.71 -20.82
C VAL A 295 8.49 16.06 -20.77
N SER A 296 8.51 16.64 -19.59
CA SER A 296 9.14 17.92 -19.26
C SER A 296 10.31 17.74 -18.29
N ARG A 297 11.15 18.77 -18.17
CA ARG A 297 12.25 18.77 -17.18
C ARG A 297 11.75 18.70 -15.72
N SER A 298 10.53 19.13 -15.46
CA SER A 298 9.91 19.05 -14.13
C SER A 298 9.55 17.64 -13.70
N ASP A 299 9.51 16.68 -14.64
CA ASP A 299 9.20 15.28 -14.35
C ASP A 299 10.39 14.53 -13.70
N GLY A 300 11.43 15.29 -13.34
CA GLY A 300 12.66 14.81 -12.70
C GLY A 300 13.50 13.97 -13.64
N PHE A 301 14.62 13.46 -13.16
CA PHE A 301 15.37 12.41 -13.84
C PHE A 301 15.66 11.31 -12.81
N ARG A 302 15.29 10.06 -13.13
CA ARG A 302 15.71 8.90 -12.38
C ARG A 302 16.27 7.87 -13.36
N PHE A 303 17.26 7.12 -12.91
CA PHE A 303 17.69 5.95 -13.66
C PHE A 303 16.53 4.93 -13.72
N PRO A 304 16.27 4.34 -14.89
CA PRO A 304 15.36 3.21 -14.99
C PRO A 304 15.69 2.14 -13.96
N ILE A 305 14.67 1.47 -13.46
CA ILE A 305 14.85 0.44 -12.43
C ILE A 305 15.74 -0.70 -12.90
N VAL A 306 15.64 -1.09 -14.17
CA VAL A 306 16.47 -2.14 -14.77
C VAL A 306 17.95 -1.76 -14.71
N ASP A 307 18.30 -0.52 -15.02
CA ASP A 307 19.69 -0.03 -14.94
C ASP A 307 20.18 -0.02 -13.49
N THR A 308 19.32 0.34 -12.54
CA THR A 308 19.65 0.35 -11.11
C THR A 308 19.85 -1.06 -10.57
N ILE A 309 19.02 -2.02 -10.99
CA ILE A 309 19.17 -3.44 -10.64
C ILE A 309 20.46 -3.98 -11.24
N LEU A 310 20.74 -3.69 -12.52
CA LEU A 310 21.94 -4.16 -13.20
C LEU A 310 23.21 -3.62 -12.52
N ASP A 311 23.22 -2.33 -12.16
CA ASP A 311 24.31 -1.70 -11.41
C ASP A 311 24.53 -2.44 -10.08
N GLU A 312 23.46 -2.68 -9.32
CA GLU A 312 23.55 -3.37 -8.02
C GLU A 312 24.05 -4.82 -8.16
N LEU A 313 23.56 -5.57 -9.15
CA LEU A 313 24.00 -6.95 -9.42
C LEU A 313 25.44 -7.03 -9.92
N THR A 314 25.90 -5.99 -10.63
CA THR A 314 27.30 -5.90 -11.10
C THR A 314 28.26 -5.81 -9.90
N TYR A 315 27.88 -5.08 -8.85
CA TYR A 315 28.68 -4.94 -7.64
C TYR A 315 28.48 -6.08 -6.63
N ASN A 316 27.28 -6.68 -6.56
CA ASN A 316 26.94 -7.76 -5.62
C ASN A 316 26.73 -9.11 -6.34
N LYS A 317 27.82 -9.67 -6.85
CA LYS A 317 27.78 -10.92 -7.64
C LYS A 317 27.13 -12.11 -6.92
N ASP A 318 27.23 -12.16 -5.58
CA ASP A 318 26.65 -13.22 -4.77
C ASP A 318 25.11 -13.21 -4.79
N GLN A 319 24.49 -12.05 -5.09
CA GLN A 319 23.04 -11.92 -5.20
C GLN A 319 22.50 -12.36 -6.57
N ILE A 320 23.35 -12.53 -7.57
CA ILE A 320 22.94 -12.90 -8.93
C ILE A 320 22.17 -14.23 -8.90
N SER A 321 22.73 -15.27 -8.25
CA SER A 321 22.09 -16.59 -8.20
C SER A 321 20.67 -16.53 -7.61
N LEU A 322 20.50 -15.80 -6.52
CA LEU A 322 19.21 -15.65 -5.83
C LEU A 322 18.22 -14.85 -6.65
N PHE A 323 18.70 -13.78 -7.27
CA PHE A 323 17.87 -12.94 -8.13
C PHE A 323 17.35 -13.73 -9.34
N LEU A 324 18.19 -14.56 -9.96
CA LEU A 324 17.79 -15.42 -11.08
C LEU A 324 16.86 -16.57 -10.63
N GLN A 325 17.00 -17.05 -9.39
CA GLN A 325 16.11 -18.07 -8.82
C GLN A 325 14.73 -17.54 -8.45
N ALA A 326 14.57 -16.23 -8.24
CA ALA A 326 13.27 -15.60 -8.10
C ALA A 326 12.51 -15.71 -9.46
N ARG A 327 11.81 -16.83 -9.65
CA ARG A 327 11.18 -17.27 -10.91
C ARG A 327 10.29 -16.22 -11.60
N THR A 328 9.87 -15.17 -10.88
CA THR A 328 9.06 -14.08 -11.41
C THR A 328 9.83 -13.03 -12.21
N PHE A 329 11.12 -12.76 -11.92
CA PHE A 329 11.87 -11.74 -12.66
C PHE A 329 12.21 -12.18 -14.08
N PHE A 330 12.52 -13.46 -14.26
CA PHE A 330 12.95 -14.01 -15.54
C PHE A 330 11.85 -13.96 -16.62
N CYS A 331 10.58 -14.10 -16.24
CA CYS A 331 9.49 -14.04 -17.21
C CYS A 331 9.24 -12.63 -17.76
N PHE A 332 9.63 -11.56 -17.05
CA PHE A 332 9.45 -10.17 -17.50
C PHE A 332 10.70 -9.55 -18.12
N VAL A 333 11.91 -9.90 -17.63
CA VAL A 333 13.16 -9.43 -18.27
C VAL A 333 13.32 -9.98 -19.69
N LEU A 334 12.71 -11.13 -20.00
CA LEU A 334 12.67 -11.71 -21.36
C LEU A 334 11.61 -11.08 -22.30
N TYR A 335 10.78 -10.15 -21.81
CA TYR A 335 9.80 -9.41 -22.63
C TYR A 335 10.25 -7.98 -22.98
N LEU A 336 11.47 -7.59 -22.62
CA LEU A 336 12.19 -6.41 -23.11
C LEU A 336 13.14 -6.78 -24.26
#